data_AF-A0A165MC02-F1
#
_entry.id   AF-A0A165MC02-F1
#
_cell.length_a   1.000
_cell.length_b   1.000
_cell.length_c   1.000
_cell.angle_alpha   90.00
_cell.angle_beta   90.00
_cell.angle_gamma   90.00
#
_symmetry.space_group_name_H-M   'P 1'
#
loop_
_entity.id
_entity.type
_entity.pdbx_description
1 polymer ?
#
loop_
_entity_poly.entity_id
_entity_poly.type
_entity_poly.pdbx_seq_one_letter_code
_entity_poly.pdbx_strand_id
1 'polypeptide(L)'
;MSISIQDTIKAIRDMIPIIDPEEDYLTIAAAEEQMSITEEERRREVEEAQSRVRSLARVLEAARVSSTRPSTIPSAEQHAAMMNELDETRLSLIKAINDAEGALAGKEAELARVQEELRNLKESDPSAEHNLDATALRLAMYKGLGFEPIVGKDGRIAKMLVRSMSGDVHCVNFDGARSNKEYADLLWKYASS
;
A
#
# COMPACT_ATOMS: atom_id res chain seq x y z
N MET A 1 -1.16 -34.47 -119.31
CA MET A 1 -0.52 -35.74 -118.92
C MET A 1 -1.58 -36.60 -118.24
N SER A 2 -2.20 -37.51 -118.99
CA SER A 2 -3.17 -38.49 -118.45
C SER A 2 -2.39 -39.63 -117.80
N ILE A 3 -2.48 -39.76 -116.48
CA ILE A 3 -1.86 -40.85 -115.74
C ILE A 3 -2.50 -42.17 -116.21
N SER A 4 -1.68 -43.15 -116.59
CA SER A 4 -2.13 -44.47 -117.01
C SER A 4 -2.71 -45.23 -115.82
N ILE A 5 -3.91 -45.81 -116.00
CA ILE A 5 -4.61 -46.61 -114.99
C ILE A 5 -3.73 -47.78 -114.50
N GLN A 6 -2.88 -48.34 -115.37
CA GLN A 6 -1.96 -49.42 -115.00
C GLN A 6 -0.86 -48.96 -114.03
N ASP A 7 -0.36 -47.73 -114.18
CA ASP A 7 0.63 -47.16 -113.26
C ASP A 7 0.00 -46.88 -111.89
N THR A 8 -1.28 -46.49 -111.88
CA THR A 8 -2.04 -46.29 -110.64
C THR A 8 -2.28 -47.62 -109.90
N ILE A 9 -2.63 -48.70 -110.63
CA ILE A 9 -2.82 -50.04 -110.05
C ILE A 9 -1.51 -50.58 -109.48
N LYS A 10 -0.38 -50.36 -110.17
CA LYS A 10 0.93 -50.78 -109.70
C LYS A 10 1.33 -50.01 -108.43
N ALA A 11 1.14 -48.70 -108.41
CA ALA A 11 1.40 -47.88 -107.22
C ALA A 11 0.57 -48.32 -106.01
N ILE A 12 -0.73 -48.64 -106.20
CA ILE A 12 -1.58 -49.15 -105.12
C ILE A 12 -1.07 -50.51 -104.62
N ARG A 13 -0.68 -51.41 -105.52
CA ARG A 13 -0.16 -52.73 -105.14
C ARG A 13 1.18 -52.64 -104.43
N ASP A 14 2.01 -51.67 -104.80
CA ASP A 14 3.30 -51.38 -104.15
C ASP A 14 3.12 -50.72 -102.76
N MET A 15 1.97 -50.12 -102.47
CA MET A 15 1.64 -49.56 -101.13
C MET A 15 1.14 -50.61 -100.13
N ILE A 16 0.54 -51.72 -100.60
CA ILE A 16 -0.03 -52.76 -99.71
C ILE A 16 1.01 -53.33 -98.72
N PRO A 17 2.27 -53.62 -99.10
CA PRO A 17 3.29 -54.13 -98.16
C PRO A 17 3.89 -53.04 -97.25
N ILE A 18 3.65 -51.76 -97.56
CA ILE A 18 4.15 -50.62 -96.79
C ILE A 18 3.22 -50.31 -95.61
N ILE A 19 1.95 -50.73 -95.71
CA ILE A 19 0.94 -50.53 -94.67
C ILE A 19 0.86 -51.83 -93.86
N ASP A 20 1.34 -51.79 -92.61
CA ASP A 20 1.19 -52.87 -91.64
C ASP A 20 0.22 -52.44 -90.52
N PRO A 21 -1.07 -52.80 -90.62
CA PRO A 21 -2.07 -52.45 -89.63
C PRO A 21 -1.84 -53.12 -88.26
N GLU A 22 -1.13 -54.25 -88.22
CA GLU A 22 -0.83 -54.94 -86.96
C GLU A 22 0.26 -54.18 -86.18
N GLU A 23 1.30 -53.69 -86.85
CA GLU A 23 2.33 -52.85 -86.26
C GLU A 23 1.75 -51.51 -85.74
N ASP A 24 0.88 -50.88 -86.52
CA ASP A 24 0.18 -49.65 -86.11
C ASP A 24 -0.70 -49.90 -84.88
N TYR A 25 -1.45 -51.01 -84.84
CA TYR A 25 -2.28 -51.38 -83.69
C TYR A 25 -1.44 -51.60 -82.42
N LEU A 26 -0.33 -52.33 -82.53
CA LEU A 26 0.58 -52.56 -81.40
C LEU A 26 1.18 -51.26 -80.88
N THR A 27 1.51 -50.33 -81.79
CA THR A 27 2.04 -49.01 -81.43
C THR A 27 0.99 -48.18 -80.69
N ILE A 28 -0.26 -48.19 -81.16
CA ILE A 28 -1.38 -47.49 -80.49
C ILE A 28 -1.65 -48.11 -79.11
N ALA A 29 -1.69 -49.44 -79.00
CA ALA A 29 -1.92 -50.12 -77.73
C ALA A 29 -0.81 -49.82 -76.70
N ALA A 30 0.46 -49.83 -77.14
CA ALA A 30 1.58 -49.44 -76.29
C ALA A 30 1.52 -47.96 -75.88
N ALA A 31 1.08 -47.08 -76.78
CA ALA A 31 0.89 -45.67 -76.48
C ALA A 31 -0.24 -45.45 -75.45
N GLU A 32 -1.36 -46.17 -75.56
CA GLU A 32 -2.47 -46.12 -74.60
C GLU A 32 -2.04 -46.62 -73.21
N GLU A 33 -1.29 -47.73 -73.14
CA GLU A 33 -0.74 -48.23 -71.89
C GLU A 33 0.19 -47.20 -71.24
N GLN A 34 1.11 -46.63 -72.03
CA GLN A 34 2.02 -45.59 -71.54
C GLN A 34 1.28 -44.33 -71.10
N MET A 35 0.21 -43.93 -71.80
CA MET A 35 -0.64 -42.81 -71.41
C MET A 35 -1.36 -43.08 -70.09
N SER A 36 -1.89 -44.29 -69.90
CA SER A 36 -2.53 -44.70 -68.65
C SER A 36 -1.54 -44.63 -67.47
N ILE A 37 -0.33 -45.18 -67.63
CA ILE A 37 0.72 -45.13 -66.60
C ILE A 37 1.06 -43.67 -66.26
N THR A 38 1.26 -42.84 -67.28
CA THR A 38 1.63 -41.42 -67.09
C THR A 38 0.49 -40.62 -66.43
N GLU A 39 -0.77 -40.99 -66.67
CA GLU A 39 -1.93 -40.38 -66.00
C GLU A 39 -1.99 -40.76 -64.52
N GLU A 40 -1.75 -42.03 -64.18
CA GLU A 40 -1.69 -42.47 -62.80
C GLU A 40 -0.55 -41.82 -62.02
N GLU A 41 0.63 -41.71 -62.61
CA GLU A 41 1.76 -40.99 -62.03
C GLU A 41 1.42 -39.51 -61.79
N ARG A 42 0.88 -38.82 -62.79
CA ARG A 42 0.44 -37.43 -62.64
C ARG A 42 -0.62 -37.28 -61.56
N ARG A 43 -1.59 -38.19 -61.48
CA ARG A 43 -2.63 -38.16 -60.44
C ARG A 43 -2.01 -38.29 -59.06
N ARG A 44 -1.07 -39.23 -58.89
CA ARG A 44 -0.35 -39.44 -57.63
C ARG A 44 0.49 -38.23 -57.23
N GLU A 45 1.20 -37.62 -58.17
CA GLU A 45 1.97 -36.40 -57.93
C GLU A 45 1.07 -35.23 -57.49
N VAL A 46 -0.08 -35.06 -58.13
CA VAL A 46 -1.05 -34.02 -57.75
C VAL A 46 -1.62 -34.28 -56.35
N GLU A 47 -1.99 -35.51 -56.04
CA GLU A 47 -2.49 -35.89 -54.71
C GLU A 47 -1.42 -35.64 -53.62
N GLU A 48 -0.17 -36.02 -53.90
CA GLU A 48 0.94 -35.78 -52.98
C GLU A 48 1.22 -34.28 -52.79
N ALA A 49 1.23 -33.51 -53.88
CA ALA A 49 1.39 -32.06 -53.83
C ALA A 49 0.27 -31.40 -53.02
N GLN A 50 -1.00 -31.80 -53.24
CA GLN A 50 -2.13 -31.30 -52.47
C GLN A 50 -2.03 -31.65 -50.99
N SER A 51 -1.58 -32.86 -50.66
CA SER A 51 -1.35 -33.28 -49.27
C SER A 51 -0.27 -32.43 -48.60
N ARG A 52 0.85 -32.19 -49.28
CA ARG A 52 1.93 -31.31 -48.82
C ARG A 52 1.46 -29.87 -48.63
N VAL A 53 0.65 -29.33 -49.55
CA VAL A 53 0.08 -27.98 -49.39
C VAL A 53 -0.83 -27.90 -48.17
N ARG A 54 -1.69 -28.91 -47.94
CA ARG A 54 -2.56 -28.94 -46.76
C ARG A 54 -1.76 -29.03 -45.45
N SER A 55 -0.70 -29.83 -45.42
CA SER A 55 0.15 -29.95 -44.22
C SER A 55 0.88 -28.64 -43.93
N LEU A 56 1.48 -28.01 -44.94
CA LEU A 56 2.14 -26.71 -44.82
C LEU A 56 1.16 -25.62 -44.39
N ALA A 57 -0.07 -25.60 -44.93
CA ALA A 57 -1.09 -24.64 -44.51
C ALA A 57 -1.46 -24.78 -43.03
N ARG A 58 -1.56 -26.02 -42.51
CA ARG A 58 -1.80 -26.27 -41.08
C ARG A 58 -0.64 -25.78 -40.21
N VAL A 59 0.60 -26.04 -40.63
CA VAL A 59 1.79 -25.56 -39.93
C VAL A 59 1.85 -24.03 -39.93
N LEU A 60 1.52 -23.40 -41.06
CA LEU A 60 1.48 -21.95 -41.17
C LEU A 60 0.43 -21.34 -40.24
N GLU A 61 -0.78 -21.91 -40.17
CA GLU A 61 -1.80 -21.39 -39.26
C GLU A 61 -1.40 -21.61 -37.79
N ALA A 62 -0.82 -22.76 -37.44
CA ALA A 62 -0.28 -22.99 -36.11
C ALA A 62 0.84 -22.00 -35.75
N ALA A 63 1.74 -21.72 -36.69
CA ALA A 63 2.78 -20.70 -36.54
C ALA A 63 2.21 -19.29 -36.44
N ARG A 64 1.13 -18.97 -37.17
CA ARG A 64 0.43 -17.69 -37.09
C ARG A 64 -0.21 -17.48 -35.73
N VAL A 65 -0.88 -18.51 -35.21
CA VAL A 65 -1.47 -18.51 -33.86
C VAL A 65 -0.39 -18.40 -32.78
N SER A 66 0.78 -19.04 -32.95
CA SER A 66 1.86 -18.95 -31.96
C SER A 66 2.67 -17.65 -32.03
N SER A 67 2.79 -17.04 -33.22
CA SER A 67 3.51 -15.77 -33.43
C SER A 67 2.66 -14.53 -33.12
N THR A 68 1.33 -14.65 -33.13
CA THR A 68 0.47 -13.58 -32.66
C THR A 68 0.50 -13.54 -31.13
N ARG A 69 0.79 -12.36 -30.57
CA ARG A 69 0.74 -12.16 -29.12
C ARG A 69 -0.69 -12.51 -28.65
N PRO A 70 -0.84 -13.43 -27.67
CA PRO A 70 -2.14 -13.72 -27.07
C PRO A 70 -2.80 -12.43 -26.58
N SER A 71 -4.10 -12.28 -26.83
CA SER A 71 -4.89 -11.12 -26.38
C SER A 71 -4.95 -10.97 -24.86
N THR A 72 -4.56 -12.01 -24.12
CA THR A 72 -4.41 -12.02 -22.66
C THR A 72 -3.14 -11.34 -22.16
N ILE A 73 -2.16 -11.09 -23.02
CA ILE A 73 -0.90 -10.41 -22.65
C ILE A 73 -1.05 -8.93 -23.03
N PRO A 74 -0.92 -7.99 -22.07
CA PRO A 74 -0.97 -6.55 -22.35
C PRO A 74 -0.05 -6.18 -23.51
N SER A 75 -0.42 -5.21 -24.35
CA SER A 75 0.47 -4.73 -25.43
C SER A 75 1.78 -4.16 -24.86
N ALA A 76 2.81 -3.99 -25.69
CA ALA A 76 4.08 -3.41 -25.21
C ALA A 76 3.87 -2.00 -24.61
N GLU A 77 2.96 -1.23 -25.20
CA GLU A 77 2.55 0.08 -24.71
C GLU A 77 1.79 0.00 -23.39
N GLN A 78 0.83 -0.93 -23.27
CA GLN A 78 0.08 -1.14 -22.02
C GLN A 78 1.00 -1.60 -20.88
N HIS A 79 1.97 -2.47 -21.18
CA HIS A 79 2.97 -2.89 -20.20
C HIS A 79 3.87 -1.73 -19.78
N ALA A 80 4.31 -0.89 -20.72
CA ALA A 80 5.11 0.30 -20.41
C ALA A 80 4.31 1.30 -19.55
N ALA A 81 3.04 1.53 -19.89
CA ALA A 81 2.15 2.36 -19.08
C ALA A 81 1.99 1.82 -17.66
N MET A 82 1.77 0.50 -17.52
CA MET A 82 1.65 -0.15 -16.21
C MET A 82 2.94 -0.08 -15.39
N MET A 83 4.11 -0.20 -16.03
CA MET A 83 5.40 -0.02 -15.36
C MET A 83 5.57 1.42 -14.85
N ASN A 84 5.21 2.41 -15.67
CA ASN A 84 5.29 3.81 -15.25
C ASN A 84 4.35 4.10 -14.07
N GLU A 85 3.11 3.57 -14.10
CA GLU A 85 2.17 3.70 -12.99
C GLU A 85 2.70 3.04 -11.71
N LEU A 86 3.32 1.86 -11.83
CA LEU A 86 3.96 1.19 -10.69
C LEU A 86 5.15 2.00 -10.15
N ASP A 87 5.95 2.63 -11.00
CA ASP A 87 7.05 3.48 -10.57
C ASP A 87 6.55 4.77 -9.89
N GLU A 88 5.47 5.38 -10.39
CA GLU A 88 4.82 6.53 -9.75
C GLU A 88 4.28 6.17 -8.36
N THR A 89 3.57 5.05 -8.23
CA THR A 89 3.06 4.57 -6.94
C THR A 89 4.20 4.24 -5.98
N ARG A 90 5.29 3.63 -6.45
CA ARG A 90 6.48 3.36 -5.65
C ARG A 90 7.11 4.64 -5.10
N LEU A 91 7.29 5.67 -5.93
CA LEU A 91 7.84 6.95 -5.51
C LEU A 91 6.91 7.65 -4.50
N SER A 92 5.60 7.58 -4.72
CA SER A 92 4.60 8.11 -3.78
C SER A 92 4.68 7.40 -2.42
N LEU A 93 4.79 6.07 -2.41
CA LEU A 93 4.92 5.29 -1.18
C LEU A 93 6.21 5.62 -0.42
N ILE A 94 7.34 5.73 -1.12
CA ILE A 94 8.62 6.12 -0.48
C ILE A 94 8.49 7.48 0.19
N LYS A 95 7.85 8.45 -0.48
CA LYS A 95 7.60 9.77 0.11
C LYS A 95 6.71 9.67 1.34
N ALA A 96 5.60 8.93 1.25
CA ALA A 96 4.68 8.74 2.38
C ALA A 96 5.35 8.07 3.58
N ILE A 97 6.24 7.11 3.34
CA ILE A 97 7.05 6.47 4.39
C ILE A 97 7.98 7.49 5.04
N ASN A 98 8.73 8.25 4.25
CA ASN A 98 9.64 9.28 4.79
C ASN A 98 8.88 10.35 5.61
N ASP A 99 7.71 10.79 5.13
CA ASP A 99 6.87 11.75 5.85
C ASP A 99 6.36 11.16 7.18
N ALA A 100 5.98 9.88 7.19
CA ALA A 100 5.55 9.17 8.40
C ALA A 100 6.71 8.95 9.40
N GLU A 101 7.89 8.57 8.91
CA GLU A 101 9.11 8.44 9.73
C GLU A 101 9.52 9.78 10.35
N GLY A 102 9.45 10.87 9.58
CA GLY A 102 9.69 12.22 10.10
C GLY A 102 8.70 12.61 11.20
N ALA A 103 7.42 12.31 11.02
CA ALA A 103 6.39 12.55 12.04
C ALA A 103 6.62 11.70 13.29
N LEU A 104 7.03 10.44 13.13
CA LEU A 104 7.35 9.54 14.23
C LEU A 104 8.55 10.07 15.04
N ALA A 105 9.64 10.44 14.37
CA ALA A 105 10.81 11.01 15.02
C ALA A 105 10.48 12.29 15.81
N GLY A 106 9.61 13.15 15.25
CA GLY A 106 9.10 14.32 15.96
C GLY A 106 8.32 13.96 17.23
N LYS A 107 7.45 12.94 17.15
CA LYS A 107 6.69 12.46 18.31
C LYS A 107 7.54 11.79 19.36
N GLU A 108 8.56 11.02 18.96
CA GLU A 108 9.53 10.44 19.88
C GLU A 108 10.33 11.51 20.62
N ALA A 109 10.73 12.58 19.93
CA ALA A 109 11.41 13.72 20.56
C ALA A 109 10.51 14.47 21.56
N GLU A 110 9.23 14.70 21.22
CA GLU A 110 8.24 15.28 22.15
C GLU A 110 8.05 14.39 23.37
N LEU A 111 7.91 13.08 23.16
CA LEU A 111 7.74 12.09 24.23
C LEU A 111 8.95 12.09 25.16
N ALA A 112 10.16 12.08 24.61
CA ALA A 112 11.40 12.15 25.39
C ALA A 112 11.47 13.45 26.22
N ARG A 113 11.07 14.60 25.65
CA ARG A 113 11.03 15.87 26.38
C ARG A 113 10.04 15.84 27.55
N VAL A 114 8.82 15.33 27.32
CA VAL A 114 7.79 15.23 28.35
C VAL A 114 8.20 14.23 29.45
N GLN A 115 8.85 13.13 29.09
CA GLN A 115 9.41 12.19 30.06
C GLN A 115 10.48 12.84 30.94
N GLU A 116 11.35 13.65 30.36
CA GLU A 116 12.36 14.40 31.09
C GLU A 116 11.74 15.43 32.03
N GLU A 117 10.77 16.22 31.56
CA GLU A 117 10.00 17.16 32.39
C GLU A 117 9.30 16.45 33.56
N LEU A 118 8.72 15.28 33.30
CA LEU A 118 8.05 14.46 34.32
C LEU A 118 9.05 13.90 35.34
N ARG A 119 10.26 13.50 34.91
CA ARG A 119 11.34 13.08 35.81
C ARG A 119 11.75 14.24 36.72
N ASN A 120 12.00 15.41 36.14
CA ASN A 120 12.38 16.60 36.90
C ASN A 120 11.31 17.02 37.91
N LEU A 121 10.04 16.92 37.54
CA LEU A 121 8.92 17.20 38.45
C LEU A 121 8.78 16.17 39.57
N LYS A 122 9.09 14.89 39.31
CA LYS A 122 9.12 13.85 40.36
C LYS A 122 10.27 14.03 41.34
N GLU A 123 11.39 14.59 40.89
CA GLU A 123 12.56 14.85 41.72
C GLU A 123 12.44 16.16 42.51
N SER A 124 11.71 17.15 42.00
CA SER A 124 11.37 18.37 42.73
C SER A 124 10.27 18.08 43.76
N ASP A 125 10.64 18.07 45.04
CA ASP A 125 9.67 18.09 46.14
C ASP A 125 9.29 19.56 46.44
N PRO A 126 8.08 20.02 46.04
CA PRO A 126 7.64 21.39 46.30
C PRO A 126 7.52 21.71 47.79
N SER A 127 7.44 20.68 48.65
CA SER A 127 7.43 20.84 50.11
C SER A 127 8.82 21.14 50.67
N ALA A 128 9.89 20.69 49.99
CA ALA A 128 11.27 20.94 50.38
C ALA A 128 11.80 22.30 49.87
N GLU A 129 11.34 22.75 48.69
CA GLU A 129 11.71 24.06 48.14
C GLU A 129 11.10 25.24 48.93
N HIS A 130 10.04 24.98 49.68
CA HIS A 130 9.39 25.95 50.53
C HIS A 130 9.66 25.60 52.00
N ASN A 131 10.76 26.15 52.55
CA ASN A 131 10.92 26.33 54.00
C ASN A 131 9.91 27.37 54.51
N LEU A 132 8.61 27.11 54.32
CA LEU A 132 7.54 27.86 54.93
C LEU A 132 7.62 27.59 56.42
N ASP A 133 8.01 28.60 57.20
CA ASP A 133 7.97 28.52 58.66
C ASP A 133 6.53 28.17 59.07
N ALA A 134 6.33 26.92 59.48
CA ALA A 134 5.03 26.41 59.91
C ALA A 134 4.44 27.27 61.04
N THR A 135 5.29 27.96 61.81
CA THR A 135 4.88 28.91 62.85
C THR A 135 4.24 30.15 62.23
N ALA A 136 4.88 30.76 61.23
CA ALA A 136 4.35 31.93 60.53
C ALA A 136 2.99 31.63 59.85
N LEU A 137 2.86 30.45 59.22
CA LEU A 137 1.60 30.06 58.57
C LEU A 137 0.49 29.81 59.60
N ARG A 138 0.78 29.11 60.69
CA ARG A 138 -0.18 28.93 61.79
C ARG A 138 -0.60 30.27 62.41
N LEU A 139 0.33 31.19 62.62
CA LEU A 139 0.05 32.53 63.14
C LEU A 139 -0.83 33.33 62.17
N ALA A 140 -0.58 33.25 60.86
CA ALA A 140 -1.43 33.87 59.84
C ALA A 140 -2.84 33.27 59.83
N MET A 141 -2.98 31.95 59.97
CA MET A 141 -4.29 31.29 60.09
C MET A 141 -5.05 31.75 61.34
N TYR A 142 -4.39 31.80 62.50
CA TYR A 142 -5.02 32.29 63.73
C TYR A 142 -5.41 33.77 63.65
N LYS A 143 -4.58 34.60 63.01
CA LYS A 143 -4.93 36.00 62.73
C LYS A 143 -6.12 36.13 61.78
N GLY A 144 -6.19 35.28 60.75
CA GLY A 144 -7.34 35.21 59.82
C GLY A 144 -8.63 34.76 60.49
N LEU A 145 -8.54 33.87 61.49
CA LEU A 145 -9.65 33.48 62.36
C LEU A 145 -10.07 34.56 63.36
N GLY A 146 -9.38 35.71 63.39
CA GLY A 146 -9.74 36.85 64.23
C GLY A 146 -9.05 36.88 65.59
N PHE A 147 -8.09 35.99 65.87
CA PHE A 147 -7.31 36.02 67.11
C PHE A 147 -6.08 36.91 66.94
N GLU A 148 -6.03 38.01 67.69
CA GLU A 148 -4.91 38.94 67.66
C GLU A 148 -4.29 39.09 69.07
N PRO A 149 -3.10 38.53 69.30
CA PRO A 149 -2.43 38.63 70.59
C PRO A 149 -1.79 40.01 70.77
N ILE A 150 -2.08 40.65 71.89
CA ILE A 150 -1.39 41.87 72.33
C ILE A 150 -0.33 41.47 73.36
N VAL A 151 0.92 41.67 72.96
CA VAL A 151 2.08 41.43 73.82
C VAL A 151 2.26 42.61 74.77
N GLY A 152 2.37 42.33 76.07
CA GLY A 152 2.69 43.32 77.09
C GLY A 152 4.16 43.73 77.07
N LYS A 153 4.53 44.73 77.88
CA LYS A 153 5.92 45.23 77.96
C LYS A 153 6.96 44.17 78.34
N ASP A 154 6.52 43.07 78.96
CA ASP A 154 7.36 41.97 79.45
C ASP A 154 7.55 40.84 78.42
N GLY A 155 7.11 41.04 77.16
CA GLY A 155 7.24 40.04 76.10
C GLY A 155 6.27 38.85 76.20
N ARG A 156 5.37 38.84 77.19
CA ARG A 156 4.30 37.84 77.35
C ARG A 156 2.98 38.36 76.78
N ILE A 157 2.12 37.45 76.30
CA ILE A 157 0.78 37.79 75.83
C ILE A 157 -0.04 38.27 77.03
N ALA A 158 -0.37 39.56 77.05
CA ALA A 158 -1.12 40.17 78.15
C ALA A 158 -2.62 40.14 77.88
N LYS A 159 -3.01 40.27 76.61
CA LYS A 159 -4.41 40.31 76.17
C LYS A 159 -4.57 39.62 74.82
N MET A 160 -5.72 39.02 74.59
CA MET A 160 -6.13 38.53 73.27
C MET A 160 -7.33 39.34 72.80
N LEU A 161 -7.25 39.90 71.60
CA LEU A 161 -8.42 40.40 70.90
C LEU A 161 -9.00 39.26 70.06
N VAL A 162 -10.31 39.05 70.16
CA VAL A 162 -11.04 38.09 69.34
C VAL A 162 -12.06 38.86 68.52
N ARG A 163 -11.85 38.88 67.21
CA ARG A 163 -12.80 39.42 66.25
C ARG A 163 -13.79 38.31 65.87
N SER A 164 -15.04 38.52 66.19
CA SER A 164 -16.15 37.65 65.79
C SER A 164 -16.45 37.78 64.30
N MET A 165 -17.09 36.76 63.70
CA MET A 165 -17.66 36.84 62.36
C MET A 165 -18.76 37.92 62.22
N SER A 166 -19.41 38.32 63.32
CA SER A 166 -20.39 39.41 63.36
C SER A 166 -19.77 40.81 63.21
N GLY A 167 -18.43 40.91 63.38
CA GLY A 167 -17.69 42.18 63.36
C GLY A 167 -17.35 42.73 64.75
N ASP A 168 -17.88 42.14 65.83
CA ASP A 168 -17.60 42.55 67.21
C ASP A 168 -16.20 42.15 67.66
N VAL A 169 -15.55 43.01 68.47
CA VAL A 169 -14.20 42.78 68.99
C VAL A 169 -14.25 42.59 70.51
N HIS A 170 -13.94 41.37 70.95
CA HIS A 170 -13.89 41.00 72.36
C HIS A 170 -12.46 41.05 72.88
N CYS A 171 -12.22 41.70 74.01
CA CYS A 171 -10.92 41.74 74.66
C CYS A 171 -10.89 40.79 75.86
N VAL A 172 -10.00 39.79 75.82
CA VAL A 172 -9.78 38.85 76.91
C VAL A 172 -8.42 39.14 77.53
N ASN A 173 -8.39 39.49 78.82
CA ASN A 173 -7.15 39.71 79.56
C ASN A 173 -6.69 38.39 80.19
N PHE A 174 -5.40 38.09 80.12
CA PHE A 174 -4.81 36.94 80.80
C PHE A 174 -4.25 37.39 82.15
N ASP A 175 -5.05 37.28 83.19
CA ASP A 175 -4.70 37.66 84.58
C ASP A 175 -4.15 36.48 85.41
N GLY A 176 -4.08 35.27 84.83
CA GLY A 176 -3.66 34.05 85.51
C GLY A 176 -4.68 33.47 86.50
N ALA A 177 -5.88 34.07 86.61
CA ALA A 177 -6.92 33.62 87.55
C ALA A 177 -7.73 32.41 87.05
N ARG A 178 -7.67 32.11 85.75
CA ARG A 178 -8.38 30.97 85.12
C ARG A 178 -7.40 29.97 84.54
N SER A 179 -7.85 28.72 84.43
CA SER A 179 -7.07 27.67 83.78
C SER A 179 -6.99 27.89 82.26
N ASN A 180 -5.94 27.36 81.63
CA ASN A 180 -5.76 27.46 80.17
C ASN A 180 -6.95 26.88 79.37
N LYS A 181 -7.64 25.87 79.92
CA LYS A 181 -8.82 25.28 79.29
C LYS A 181 -10.00 26.25 79.29
N GLU A 182 -10.28 26.88 80.42
CA GLU A 182 -11.36 27.87 80.53
C GLU A 182 -11.11 29.09 79.64
N TYR A 183 -9.85 29.50 79.47
CA TYR A 183 -9.47 30.53 78.51
C TYR A 183 -9.70 30.09 77.06
N ALA A 184 -9.33 28.86 76.70
CA ALA A 184 -9.57 28.33 75.36
C ALA A 184 -11.06 28.27 75.01
N ASP A 185 -11.89 27.75 75.92
CA ASP A 185 -13.34 27.66 75.72
C ASP A 185 -13.98 29.04 75.54
N LEU A 186 -13.53 30.02 76.31
CA LEU A 186 -13.99 31.41 76.23
C LEU A 186 -13.58 32.09 74.92
N LEU A 187 -12.34 31.90 74.48
CA LEU A 187 -11.83 32.43 73.21
C LEU A 187 -12.60 31.84 72.03
N TRP A 188 -12.82 30.52 72.02
CA TRP A 188 -13.62 29.87 70.98
C TRP A 188 -15.07 30.32 70.99
N LYS A 189 -15.67 30.50 72.18
CA LYS A 189 -17.03 31.03 72.31
C LYS A 189 -17.15 32.41 71.67
N TYR A 190 -16.20 33.32 71.92
CA TYR A 190 -16.22 34.66 71.32
C TYR A 190 -15.88 34.69 69.83
N ALA A 191 -15.10 33.73 69.34
CA ALA A 191 -14.83 33.59 67.91
C ALA A 191 -16.04 33.05 67.14
N SER A 192 -16.87 32.20 67.78
CA SER A 192 -18.07 31.60 67.19
C SER A 192 -19.36 32.40 67.38
N SER A 193 -19.39 33.31 68.35
CA SER A 193 -20.49 34.25 68.58
C SER A 193 -20.48 35.33 67.53
#